data_AF-A0A957BYY4-F1
#
_entry.id   AF-A0A957BYY4-F1
#
_cell.length_a   1.000
_cell.length_b   1.000
_cell.length_c   1.000
_cell.angle_alpha   90.00
_cell.angle_beta   90.00
_cell.angle_gamma   90.00
#
_symmetry.space_group_name_H-M   'P 1'
#
loop_
_entity.id
_entity.type
_entity.pdbx_description
1 polymer ?
#
loop_
_entity_poly.entity_id
_entity_poly.type
_entity_poly.pdbx_seq_one_letter_code
_entity_poly.pdbx_strand_id
1 'polypeptide(L)'
;MLQRLLLIVLLPLTLAACNRDNVDVQRNGDGTATISVTLQEAEVNTMIGNVLSQMQNPLLRNPSVDLQNGQIVVNGERDRADGGGRVSGSLTLSVSVVNGALEIQATSANIEGLAASDAQIAEFNQNLAQAMAGRAHQDHPRATLQSVTISNNALVISILVDTQR
;
A
#
# COMPACT_ATOMS: atom_id res chain seq x y z
N MET A 1 47.51 -5.00 18.22
CA MET A 1 46.44 -4.13 17.68
C MET A 1 45.74 -4.77 16.46
N LEU A 2 45.42 -6.07 16.48
CA LEU A 2 44.77 -6.75 15.34
C LEU A 2 43.60 -7.66 15.75
N GLN A 3 43.08 -7.49 16.97
CA GLN A 3 42.08 -8.40 17.56
C GLN A 3 40.77 -7.73 17.94
N ARG A 4 40.63 -6.42 17.69
CA ARG A 4 39.40 -5.65 17.98
C ARG A 4 38.56 -5.31 16.75
N LEU A 5 39.04 -5.56 15.53
CA LEU A 5 38.31 -5.22 14.30
C LEU A 5 37.34 -6.32 13.83
N LEU A 6 37.41 -7.53 14.40
CA LEU A 6 36.58 -8.67 13.98
C LEU A 6 35.15 -8.65 14.57
N LEU A 7 34.89 -7.79 15.56
CA LEU A 7 33.63 -7.82 16.34
C LEU A 7 32.54 -6.84 15.85
N ILE A 8 32.85 -5.96 14.89
CA ILE A 8 31.88 -4.97 14.37
C ILE A 8 31.15 -5.48 13.11
N VAL A 9 31.70 -6.49 12.41
CA VAL A 9 31.09 -7.07 11.20
C VAL A 9 29.97 -8.07 11.51
N LEU A 10 29.89 -8.57 12.76
CA LEU A 10 28.89 -9.56 13.18
C LEU A 10 27.64 -8.98 13.85
N LEU A 11 27.57 -7.67 14.07
CA LEU A 11 26.45 -7.03 14.79
C LEU A 11 25.21 -6.58 13.96
N PRO A 12 25.12 -6.70 12.61
CA PRO A 12 23.86 -6.44 11.92
C PRO A 12 23.02 -7.70 11.63
N LEU A 13 23.41 -8.88 12.13
CA LEU A 13 22.75 -10.16 11.79
C LEU A 13 21.62 -10.60 12.74
N THR A 14 21.39 -9.90 13.87
CA THR A 14 20.44 -10.37 14.90
C THR A 14 19.11 -9.61 14.97
N LEU A 15 18.84 -8.70 14.03
CA LEU A 15 17.59 -7.91 13.99
C LEU A 15 16.68 -8.22 12.79
N ALA A 16 16.96 -9.28 12.02
CA ALA A 16 16.25 -9.57 10.77
C ALA A 16 15.41 -10.86 10.81
N ALA A 17 14.76 -11.15 11.94
CA ALA A 17 13.94 -12.35 12.09
C ALA A 17 12.44 -12.16 11.80
N CYS A 18 12.01 -10.98 11.35
CA CYS A 18 10.67 -10.80 10.79
C CYS A 18 10.81 -10.07 9.45
N ASN A 19 10.53 -10.75 8.34
CA ASN A 19 10.35 -10.18 6.99
C ASN A 19 11.60 -9.76 6.18
N ARG A 20 12.80 -10.32 6.42
CA ARG A 20 13.96 -10.05 5.56
C ARG A 20 13.77 -10.51 4.11
N ASP A 21 12.95 -11.54 3.86
CA ASP A 21 12.70 -12.09 2.52
C ASP A 21 11.76 -11.22 1.66
N ASN A 22 11.07 -10.26 2.27
CA ASN A 22 10.12 -9.37 1.59
C ASN A 22 10.76 -8.05 1.14
N VAL A 23 12.04 -7.83 1.41
CA VAL A 23 12.76 -6.61 1.02
C VAL A 23 14.06 -6.99 0.30
N ASP A 24 14.11 -6.68 -0.99
CA ASP A 24 15.31 -6.82 -1.81
C ASP A 24 15.98 -5.46 -2.02
N VAL A 25 17.31 -5.42 -2.00
CA VAL A 25 18.09 -4.19 -2.16
C VAL A 25 19.19 -4.42 -3.18
N GLN A 26 19.07 -3.76 -4.33
CA GLN A 26 20.05 -3.80 -5.41
C GLN A 26 20.80 -2.45 -5.49
N ARG A 27 22.13 -2.48 -5.43
CA ARG A 27 22.96 -1.28 -5.67
C ARG A 27 23.26 -1.14 -7.15
N ASN A 28 23.05 0.04 -7.71
CA ASN A 28 23.13 0.26 -9.17
C ASN A 28 24.52 0.71 -9.65
N GLY A 29 25.45 1.01 -8.73
CA GLY A 29 26.83 1.40 -9.05
C GLY A 29 27.02 2.85 -9.47
N ASP A 30 25.93 3.59 -9.70
CA ASP A 30 25.88 5.02 -10.03
C ASP A 30 25.63 5.93 -8.81
N GLY A 31 25.66 5.34 -7.61
CA GLY A 31 25.29 6.05 -6.39
C GLY A 31 23.82 5.93 -6.01
N THR A 32 23.02 5.15 -6.73
CA THR A 32 21.65 4.82 -6.36
C THR A 32 21.52 3.35 -5.91
N ALA A 33 20.41 3.07 -5.22
CA ALA A 33 19.98 1.72 -4.91
C ALA A 33 18.49 1.55 -5.23
N THR A 34 18.12 0.41 -5.79
CA THR A 34 16.73 -0.01 -5.97
C THR A 34 16.32 -0.86 -4.77
N ILE A 35 15.25 -0.49 -4.10
CA ILE A 35 14.65 -1.24 -3.00
C ILE A 35 13.32 -1.80 -3.50
N SER A 36 13.19 -3.12 -3.51
CA SER A 36 11.93 -3.79 -3.82
C SER A 36 11.29 -4.31 -2.54
N VAL A 37 10.05 -3.93 -2.28
CA VAL A 37 9.27 -4.38 -1.12
C VAL A 37 8.11 -5.23 -1.62
N THR A 38 8.01 -6.46 -1.13
CA THR A 38 6.92 -7.38 -1.40
C THR A 38 5.97 -7.40 -0.20
N LEU A 39 4.73 -6.98 -0.43
CA LEU A 39 3.66 -7.03 0.55
C LEU A 39 2.72 -8.19 0.21
N GLN A 40 2.50 -9.08 1.16
CA GLN A 40 1.49 -10.13 1.06
C GLN A 40 0.09 -9.55 1.29
N GLU A 41 -0.93 -10.29 0.87
CA GLU A 41 -2.34 -9.88 1.01
C GLU A 41 -2.71 -9.45 2.44
N ALA A 42 -2.24 -10.16 3.47
CA ALA A 42 -2.50 -9.79 4.87
C ALA A 42 -1.90 -8.42 5.26
N GLU A 43 -0.73 -8.08 4.72
CA GLU A 43 -0.07 -6.79 4.94
C GLU A 43 -0.83 -5.69 4.19
N VAL A 44 -1.25 -5.95 2.95
CA VAL A 44 -2.10 -5.04 2.18
C VAL A 44 -3.46 -4.83 2.86
N ASN A 45 -4.08 -5.89 3.39
CA ASN A 45 -5.33 -5.83 4.14
C ASN A 45 -5.20 -4.90 5.36
N THR A 46 -4.10 -5.03 6.09
CA THR A 46 -3.81 -4.15 7.23
C THR A 46 -3.62 -2.69 6.77
N MET A 47 -2.89 -2.46 5.68
CA MET A 47 -2.67 -1.13 5.13
C MET A 47 -3.98 -0.46 4.71
N ILE A 48 -4.80 -1.15 3.91
CA ILE A 48 -6.10 -0.68 3.42
C ILE A 48 -7.06 -0.47 4.59
N GLY A 49 -7.14 -1.40 5.53
CA GLY A 49 -7.95 -1.27 6.74
C GLY A 49 -7.60 -0.01 7.53
N ASN A 50 -6.31 0.27 7.71
CA ASN A 50 -5.84 1.49 8.36
C ASN A 50 -6.25 2.74 7.57
N VAL A 51 -6.14 2.75 6.23
CA VAL A 51 -6.54 3.91 5.41
C VAL A 51 -8.03 4.17 5.52
N LEU A 52 -8.86 3.13 5.35
CA LEU A 52 -10.31 3.26 5.43
C LEU A 52 -10.75 3.72 6.83
N SER A 53 -10.09 3.26 7.90
CA SER A 53 -10.41 3.69 9.27
C SER A 53 -10.17 5.18 9.55
N GLN A 54 -9.31 5.83 8.75
CA GLN A 54 -9.02 7.27 8.87
C GLN A 54 -10.06 8.13 8.15
N MET A 55 -10.86 7.54 7.27
CA MET A 55 -11.96 8.23 6.60
C MET A 55 -13.12 8.38 7.60
N GLN A 56 -13.66 9.58 7.75
CA GLN A 56 -14.76 9.82 8.70
C GLN A 56 -16.03 9.03 8.35
N ASN A 57 -16.26 8.82 7.05
CA ASN A 57 -17.38 8.04 6.52
C ASN A 57 -16.86 7.05 5.48
N PRO A 58 -16.26 5.92 5.90
CA PRO A 58 -15.69 4.97 4.98
C PRO A 58 -16.81 4.26 4.21
N LEU A 59 -16.60 4.08 2.91
CA LEU A 59 -17.58 3.42 2.04
C LEU A 59 -17.79 1.95 2.44
N LEU A 60 -16.75 1.30 2.96
CA LEU A 60 -16.77 -0.04 3.54
C LEU A 60 -16.12 -0.08 4.93
N ARG A 61 -16.71 -0.87 5.83
CA ARG A 61 -16.20 -1.28 7.14
C ARG A 61 -15.78 -2.74 7.09
N ASN A 62 -14.98 -3.16 8.07
CA ASN A 62 -14.48 -4.54 8.20
C ASN A 62 -13.90 -5.08 6.87
N PRO A 63 -12.95 -4.34 6.25
CA PRO A 63 -12.48 -4.69 4.92
C PRO A 63 -11.72 -6.03 4.95
N SER A 64 -11.93 -6.82 3.90
CA SER A 64 -11.16 -7.99 3.53
C SER A 64 -10.63 -7.79 2.12
N VAL A 65 -9.31 -7.73 2.00
CA VAL A 65 -8.61 -7.59 0.73
C VAL A 65 -8.41 -8.94 0.05
N ASP A 66 -8.58 -8.95 -1.26
CA ASP A 66 -8.23 -10.01 -2.19
C ASP A 66 -7.35 -9.40 -3.30
N LEU A 67 -6.11 -9.85 -3.42
CA LEU A 67 -5.19 -9.40 -4.46
C LEU A 67 -5.46 -10.18 -5.75
N GLN A 68 -5.72 -9.44 -6.83
CA GLN A 68 -5.93 -10.02 -8.15
C GLN A 68 -4.95 -9.38 -9.12
N ASN A 69 -4.52 -10.12 -10.15
CA ASN A 69 -3.55 -9.59 -11.11
C ASN A 69 -3.97 -8.21 -11.66
N GLY A 70 -3.18 -7.18 -11.33
CA GLY A 70 -3.42 -5.79 -11.72
C GLY A 70 -4.40 -4.97 -10.86
N GLN A 71 -5.05 -5.54 -9.85
CA GLN A 71 -6.05 -4.84 -9.04
C GLN A 71 -6.18 -5.36 -7.60
N ILE A 72 -6.76 -4.55 -6.73
CA ILE A 72 -7.10 -4.94 -5.37
C ILE A 72 -8.61 -4.98 -5.25
N VAL A 73 -9.18 -6.11 -4.85
CA VAL A 73 -10.60 -6.21 -4.53
C VAL A 73 -10.76 -6.12 -3.03
N VAL A 74 -11.56 -5.19 -2.55
CA VAL A 74 -11.85 -4.98 -1.13
C VAL A 74 -13.31 -5.31 -0.90
N ASN A 75 -13.56 -6.38 -0.15
CA ASN A 75 -14.91 -6.73 0.31
C ASN A 75 -15.12 -6.15 1.70
N GLY A 76 -16.36 -5.83 2.06
CA GLY A 76 -16.67 -5.34 3.39
C GLY A 76 -18.15 -5.09 3.59
N GLU A 77 -18.45 -4.31 4.64
CA GLU A 77 -19.81 -3.99 5.05
C GLU A 77 -20.07 -2.49 5.01
N ARG A 78 -21.28 -2.07 4.64
CA ARG A 78 -21.72 -0.67 4.70
C ARG A 78 -22.96 -0.57 5.57
N ASP A 79 -23.08 0.49 6.36
CA ASP A 79 -24.33 0.79 7.05
C ASP A 79 -25.37 1.26 6.01
N ARG A 80 -26.60 0.72 6.07
CA ARG A 80 -27.68 1.21 5.21
C ARG A 80 -28.05 2.64 5.57
N ALA A 81 -28.39 3.44 4.57
CA ALA A 81 -28.80 4.82 4.77
C ALA A 81 -30.12 4.95 5.56
N ASP A 82 -30.97 3.93 5.51
CA ASP A 82 -32.24 3.85 6.24
C ASP A 82 -32.09 3.33 7.69
N GLY A 83 -30.88 3.02 8.13
CA GLY A 83 -30.62 2.45 9.46
C GLY A 83 -30.99 0.97 9.59
N GLY A 84 -31.36 0.29 8.49
CA GLY A 84 -31.74 -1.12 8.44
C GLY A 84 -30.59 -2.12 8.62
N GLY A 85 -29.55 -1.75 9.35
CA GLY A 85 -28.37 -2.58 9.62
C GLY A 85 -27.26 -2.45 8.57
N ARG A 86 -26.48 -3.52 8.39
CA ARG A 86 -25.31 -3.58 7.50
C ARG A 86 -25.55 -4.46 6.29
N VAL A 87 -24.87 -4.11 5.21
CA VAL A 87 -24.94 -4.78 3.91
C VAL A 87 -23.57 -5.05 3.35
N SER A 88 -23.45 -6.12 2.57
CA SER A 88 -22.20 -6.39 1.85
C SER A 88 -21.96 -5.37 0.75
N GLY A 89 -20.70 -5.03 0.57
CA GLY A 89 -20.23 -4.27 -0.58
C GLY A 89 -18.81 -4.66 -0.97
N SER A 90 -18.42 -4.23 -2.17
CA SER A 90 -17.07 -4.40 -2.69
C SER A 90 -16.57 -3.13 -3.38
N LEU A 91 -15.25 -2.98 -3.41
CA LEU A 91 -14.51 -1.96 -4.15
C LEU A 91 -13.46 -2.66 -4.99
N THR A 92 -13.26 -2.22 -6.22
CA THR A 92 -12.05 -2.54 -6.98
C THR A 92 -11.15 -1.31 -6.99
N LEU A 93 -9.91 -1.46 -6.52
CA LEU A 93 -8.89 -0.43 -6.53
C LEU A 93 -7.82 -0.75 -7.57
N SER A 94 -7.43 0.25 -8.33
CA SER A 94 -6.18 0.24 -9.10
C SER A 94 -5.08 0.95 -8.30
N VAL A 95 -3.84 0.52 -8.53
CA VAL A 95 -2.66 1.14 -7.94
C VAL A 95 -1.65 1.41 -9.05
N SER A 96 -1.13 2.63 -9.10
CA SER A 96 -0.16 3.06 -10.10
C SER A 96 0.91 3.94 -9.46
N VAL A 97 1.98 4.21 -10.22
CA VAL A 97 2.99 5.21 -9.86
C VAL A 97 2.83 6.40 -10.80
N VAL A 98 2.60 7.58 -10.25
CA VAL A 98 2.45 8.83 -10.99
C VAL A 98 3.36 9.88 -10.37
N ASN A 99 4.21 10.49 -11.20
CA ASN A 99 5.20 11.48 -10.75
C ASN A 99 6.09 11.00 -9.59
N GLY A 100 6.42 9.72 -9.55
CA GLY A 100 7.25 9.13 -8.49
C GLY A 100 6.53 8.90 -7.16
N ALA A 101 5.21 9.06 -7.12
CA ALA A 101 4.35 8.81 -5.97
C ALA A 101 3.36 7.66 -6.24
N LEU A 102 2.92 6.97 -5.18
CA LEU A 102 1.90 5.94 -5.28
C LEU A 102 0.53 6.61 -5.42
N GLU A 103 -0.23 6.20 -6.41
CA GLU A 103 -1.61 6.62 -6.61
C GLU A 103 -2.54 5.41 -6.50
N ILE A 104 -3.60 5.54 -5.70
CA ILE A 104 -4.61 4.51 -5.50
C ILE A 104 -5.96 5.12 -5.85
N GLN A 105 -6.73 4.44 -6.69
CA GLN A 105 -8.07 4.89 -7.10
C GLN A 105 -9.04 3.72 -7.08
N ALA A 106 -10.25 3.94 -6.58
CA ALA A 106 -11.37 3.06 -6.88
C ALA A 106 -11.77 3.21 -8.35
N THR A 107 -11.84 2.08 -9.04
CA THR A 107 -12.32 1.96 -10.42
C THR A 107 -13.76 1.47 -10.47
N SER A 108 -14.20 0.75 -9.45
CA SER A 108 -15.59 0.33 -9.29
C SER A 108 -15.96 0.17 -7.82
N ALA A 109 -17.25 0.24 -7.55
CA ALA A 109 -17.84 -0.01 -6.24
C ALA A 109 -19.20 -0.68 -6.43
N ASN A 110 -19.51 -1.68 -5.61
CA ASN A 110 -20.79 -2.37 -5.61
C ASN A 110 -21.33 -2.46 -4.17
N ILE A 111 -22.56 -2.01 -3.95
CA ILE A 111 -23.24 -2.08 -2.65
C ILE A 111 -24.58 -2.78 -2.87
N GLU A 112 -24.88 -3.86 -2.13
CA GLU A 112 -26.13 -4.63 -2.28
C GLU A 112 -26.39 -5.12 -3.73
N GLY A 113 -25.33 -5.40 -4.49
CA GLY A 113 -25.45 -5.81 -5.89
C GLY A 113 -25.60 -4.65 -6.87
N LEU A 114 -25.71 -3.41 -6.39
CA LEU A 114 -25.85 -2.21 -7.22
C LEU A 114 -24.50 -1.51 -7.39
N ALA A 115 -24.14 -1.19 -8.64
CA ALA A 115 -22.98 -0.38 -8.93
C ALA A 115 -23.14 1.04 -8.37
N ALA A 116 -22.11 1.55 -7.71
CA ALA A 116 -22.09 2.94 -7.30
C ALA A 116 -22.00 3.87 -8.53
N SER A 117 -22.52 5.08 -8.39
CA SER A 117 -22.42 6.10 -9.42
C SER A 117 -21.01 6.70 -9.49
N ASP A 118 -20.67 7.28 -10.64
CA ASP A 118 -19.39 7.97 -10.86
C ASP A 118 -19.13 9.07 -9.82
N ALA A 119 -20.18 9.79 -9.40
CA ALA A 119 -20.08 10.81 -8.35
C ALA A 119 -19.65 10.22 -7.00
N GLN A 120 -20.18 9.04 -6.64
CA GLN A 120 -19.81 8.35 -5.41
C GLN A 120 -18.37 7.81 -5.47
N ILE A 121 -17.95 7.29 -6.62
CA ILE A 121 -16.56 6.85 -6.84
C ILE A 121 -15.61 8.06 -6.78
N ALA A 122 -15.97 9.19 -7.39
CA ALA A 122 -15.18 10.41 -7.35
C ALA A 122 -15.04 10.97 -5.92
N GLU A 123 -16.14 11.03 -5.16
CA GLU A 123 -16.12 11.43 -3.75
C GLU A 123 -15.24 10.49 -2.91
N PHE A 124 -15.37 9.17 -3.11
CA PHE A 124 -14.51 8.20 -2.44
C PHE A 124 -13.03 8.43 -2.77
N ASN A 125 -12.68 8.63 -4.04
CA ASN A 125 -11.30 8.88 -4.46
C ASN A 125 -10.73 10.16 -3.87
N GLN A 126 -11.53 11.22 -3.74
CA GLN A 126 -11.12 12.45 -3.06
C GLN A 126 -10.81 12.20 -1.57
N ASN A 127 -11.69 11.48 -0.88
CA ASN A 127 -11.50 11.16 0.54
C ASN A 127 -10.29 10.22 0.73
N LEU A 128 -10.08 9.27 -0.18
CA LEU A 128 -8.94 8.35 -0.18
C LEU A 128 -7.62 9.13 -0.35
N ALA A 129 -7.56 10.03 -1.34
CA ALA A 129 -6.40 10.87 -1.57
C ALA A 129 -6.05 11.73 -0.35
N GLN A 130 -7.05 12.29 0.34
CA GLN A 130 -6.85 13.04 1.58
C GLN A 130 -6.30 12.17 2.72
N ALA A 131 -6.85 10.97 2.91
CA ALA A 131 -6.36 10.02 3.91
C ALA A 131 -4.92 9.57 3.64
N MET A 132 -4.55 9.43 2.37
CA MET A 132 -3.19 9.08 1.94
C MET A 132 -2.21 10.25 2.04
N ALA A 133 -2.64 11.48 1.74
CA ALA A 133 -1.80 12.67 1.85
C ALA A 133 -1.27 12.87 3.27
N GLY A 134 -2.07 12.52 4.30
CA GLY A 134 -1.63 12.52 5.69
C GLY A 134 -0.47 11.56 6.00
N ARG A 135 -0.20 10.58 5.12
CA ARG A 135 0.92 9.62 5.24
C ARG A 135 2.11 9.98 4.36
N ALA A 136 1.86 10.62 3.21
CA ALA A 136 2.89 10.97 2.23
C ALA A 136 3.77 12.16 2.63
N HIS A 137 3.40 12.95 3.65
CA HIS A 137 4.18 14.12 4.14
C HIS A 137 5.52 13.78 4.82
N GLN A 138 5.99 12.54 4.73
CA GLN A 138 7.39 12.24 4.99
C GLN A 138 8.18 12.51 3.72
N ASP A 139 8.56 13.78 3.51
CA ASP A 139 9.48 14.19 2.46
C ASP A 139 10.78 13.41 2.62
N HIS A 140 10.90 12.33 1.85
CA HIS A 140 12.14 11.63 1.63
C HIS A 140 12.67 12.12 0.27
N PRO A 141 13.38 13.27 0.21
CA PRO A 141 13.85 13.89 -1.05
C PRO A 141 14.85 13.01 -1.83
N ARG A 142 15.13 11.81 -1.32
CA ARG A 142 16.07 10.84 -1.86
C ARG A 142 15.40 9.56 -2.32
N ALA A 143 14.08 9.42 -2.20
CA ALA A 143 13.35 8.20 -2.55
C ALA A 143 12.25 8.52 -3.58
N THR A 144 12.25 7.77 -4.67
CA THR A 144 11.27 7.91 -5.76
C THR A 144 10.66 6.54 -6.05
N LEU A 145 9.33 6.42 -6.05
CA LEU A 145 8.69 5.19 -6.50
C LEU A 145 8.90 5.01 -8.00
N GLN A 146 9.37 3.83 -8.41
CA GLN A 146 9.57 3.49 -9.82
C GLN A 146 8.40 2.68 -10.37
N SER A 147 7.96 1.67 -9.62
CA SER A 147 6.90 0.79 -10.08
C SER A 147 6.11 0.18 -8.92
N VAL A 148 4.91 -0.25 -9.25
CA VAL A 148 4.07 -1.09 -8.43
C VAL A 148 3.52 -2.21 -9.32
N THR A 149 3.50 -3.44 -8.81
CA THR A 149 2.96 -4.60 -9.53
C THR A 149 2.10 -5.40 -8.56
N ILE A 150 0.91 -5.77 -8.99
CA ILE A 150 -0.02 -6.57 -8.21
C ILE A 150 -0.20 -7.91 -8.92
N SER A 151 0.14 -9.00 -8.23
CA SER A 151 -0.17 -10.37 -8.62
C SER A 151 -1.39 -10.88 -7.84
N ASN A 152 -1.73 -12.16 -8.00
CA ASN A 152 -2.80 -12.81 -7.24
C ASN A 152 -2.49 -13.03 -5.75
N ASN A 153 -1.29 -12.69 -5.28
CA ASN A 153 -0.87 -12.98 -3.90
C ASN A 153 0.08 -11.95 -3.29
N ALA A 154 0.59 -11.02 -4.08
CA ALA A 154 1.57 -10.06 -3.63
C ALA A 154 1.44 -8.72 -4.37
N LEU A 155 1.77 -7.67 -3.65
CA LEU A 155 2.00 -6.33 -4.19
C LEU A 155 3.50 -6.04 -4.05
N VAL A 156 4.16 -5.80 -5.18
CA VAL A 156 5.59 -5.47 -5.21
C VAL A 156 5.75 -4.00 -5.53
N ILE A 157 6.47 -3.27 -4.68
CA ILE A 157 6.79 -1.86 -4.83
C ILE A 157 8.29 -1.72 -5.08
N SER A 158 8.69 -1.02 -6.14
CA SER A 158 10.08 -0.68 -6.40
C SER A 158 10.33 0.79 -6.15
N ILE A 159 11.37 1.10 -5.37
CA ILE A 159 11.76 2.44 -4.95
C ILE A 159 13.22 2.68 -5.37
N LEU A 160 13.49 3.75 -6.10
CA LEU A 160 14.85 4.25 -6.31
C LEU A 160 15.25 5.13 -5.13
N VAL A 161 16.41 4.87 -4.54
CA VAL A 161 16.98 5.69 -3.48
C VAL A 161 18.34 6.24 -3.90
N ASP A 162 18.51 7.56 -3.84
CA ASP A 162 19.83 8.19 -3.94
C ASP A 162 20.64 7.89 -2.67
N THR A 163 21.83 7.33 -2.83
CA THR A 163 22.75 6.94 -1.73
C THR A 163 23.98 7.84 -1.60
N GLN A 164 24.17 8.80 -2.52
CA GLN A 164 25.29 9.74 -2.52
C GLN A 164 25.01 10.95 -1.59
N ARG A 165 26.05 11.53 -1.02
CA ARG A 165 25.97 12.71 -0.15
C ARG A 165 26.77 13.84 -0.78
#